data_AF-A0A8T5EZK7-F1
#
_entry.id   AF-A0A8T5EZK7-F1
#
_cell.length_a   1.000
_cell.length_b   1.000
_cell.length_c   1.000
_cell.angle_alpha   90.00
_cell.angle_beta   90.00
_cell.angle_gamma   90.00
#
_symmetry.space_group_name_H-M   'P 1'
#
loop_
_entity.id
_entity.type
_entity.pdbx_description
1 polymer ?
#
loop_
_entity_poly.entity_id
_entity_poly.type
_entity_poly.pdbx_seq_one_letter_code
_entity_poly.pdbx_strand_id
1 'polypeptide(L)'
;MAKKKDSKKSKTKEIFEVGNKIIEKESVVEEKIKTKGQIAHQNKILRNFFIGIGVFVLLILGFLLSPLIFNSNFNYAGLEWDVIDTEGEITFYHSSFLSTPTNTHNIYLRHDPREIQKEIPFEGNILLKNMAFIETNSELHCEGYDQISTVLLEEMFEAWGTKLVGVSDGGCETDGEYTFIKLIPGETTKVLEIGPSCYEFHVNNCEIFEAKERFIVEGLLKTNN
;
A
#
# COMPACT_ATOMS: atom_id res chain seq x y z
N MET A 1 -40.49 59.08 7.20
CA MET A 1 -41.68 58.54 6.52
C MET A 1 -41.65 57.02 6.60
N ALA A 2 -42.49 56.41 7.45
CA ALA A 2 -42.54 54.96 7.63
C ALA A 2 -43.44 54.32 6.55
N LYS A 3 -42.91 53.38 5.77
CA LYS A 3 -43.69 52.60 4.79
C LYS A 3 -44.67 51.69 5.53
N LYS A 4 -45.97 51.91 5.30
CA LYS A 4 -47.08 51.07 5.77
C LYS A 4 -46.88 49.65 5.22
N LYS A 5 -46.91 48.66 6.11
CA LYS A 5 -46.78 47.23 5.79
C LYS A 5 -48.19 46.73 5.46
N ASP A 6 -48.43 46.33 4.21
CA ASP A 6 -49.70 45.73 3.82
C ASP A 6 -49.83 44.36 4.49
N SER A 7 -50.74 44.24 5.47
CA SER A 7 -51.17 42.97 6.05
C SER A 7 -52.46 42.52 5.36
N LYS A 8 -52.51 41.25 4.93
CA LYS A 8 -53.76 40.66 4.44
C LYS A 8 -54.43 39.99 5.63
N LYS A 9 -55.58 40.52 6.05
CA LYS A 9 -56.38 39.96 7.15
C LYS A 9 -57.16 38.77 6.62
N SER A 10 -56.85 37.58 7.13
CA SER A 10 -57.67 36.38 6.93
C SER A 10 -58.55 36.18 8.16
N LYS A 11 -59.84 35.94 7.96
CA LYS A 11 -60.79 35.63 9.03
C LYS A 11 -60.90 34.12 9.12
N THR A 12 -60.50 33.55 10.25
CA THR A 12 -60.72 32.14 10.58
C THR A 12 -61.84 32.06 11.61
N LYS A 13 -62.86 31.26 11.33
CA LYS A 13 -63.91 30.93 12.28
C LYS A 13 -63.54 29.64 12.98
N GLU A 14 -63.28 29.72 14.27
CA GLU A 14 -63.15 28.54 15.11
C GLU A 14 -64.52 28.31 15.78
N ILE A 15 -65.08 27.13 15.55
CA ILE A 15 -66.37 26.71 16.11
C ILE A 15 -66.05 25.87 17.34
N PHE A 16 -66.52 26.29 18.50
CA PHE A 16 -66.39 25.53 19.75
C PHE A 16 -67.76 25.06 20.20
N GLU A 17 -67.90 23.76 20.44
CA GLU A 17 -69.10 23.18 21.02
C GLU A 17 -68.88 23.05 22.54
N VAL A 18 -69.63 23.82 23.33
CA VAL A 18 -69.54 23.82 24.79
C VAL A 18 -70.92 23.50 25.34
N GLY A 19 -71.17 22.20 25.56
CA GLY A 19 -72.52 21.67 25.82
C GLY A 19 -73.42 21.75 24.59
N ASN A 20 -74.75 21.80 24.77
CA ASN A 20 -75.75 21.90 23.67
C ASN A 20 -75.80 23.29 22.98
N LYS A 21 -74.74 24.09 23.06
CA LYS A 21 -74.66 25.42 22.41
C LYS A 21 -73.36 25.55 21.61
N ILE A 22 -73.50 25.97 20.36
CA ILE A 22 -72.41 26.27 19.45
C ILE A 22 -72.01 27.73 19.64
N ILE A 23 -70.73 27.99 19.91
CA ILE A 23 -70.18 29.35 20.04
C ILE A 23 -69.19 29.56 18.90
N GLU A 24 -69.50 30.51 18.00
CA GLU A 24 -68.57 30.95 16.97
C GLU A 24 -67.68 32.09 17.50
N LYS A 25 -66.36 31.88 17.48
CA LYS A 25 -65.40 32.95 17.77
C LYS A 25 -64.64 33.30 16.49
N GLU A 26 -64.85 34.53 16.01
CA GLU A 26 -64.15 35.03 14.84
C GLU A 26 -62.78 35.61 15.29
N SER A 27 -61.69 34.95 14.90
CA SER A 27 -60.33 35.44 15.16
C SER A 27 -59.72 35.96 13.85
N VAL A 28 -59.14 37.16 13.91
CA VAL A 28 -58.42 37.75 12.78
C VAL A 28 -56.95 37.43 12.95
N VAL A 29 -56.45 36.49 12.16
CA VAL A 29 -55.02 36.15 12.15
C VAL A 29 -54.34 37.03 11.11
N GLU A 30 -53.43 37.90 11.57
CA GLU A 30 -52.58 38.69 10.68
C GLU A 30 -51.42 37.84 10.16
N GLU A 31 -51.56 37.30 8.96
CA GLU A 31 -50.45 36.66 8.26
C GLU A 31 -49.49 37.74 7.72
N LYS A 32 -48.27 37.77 8.23
CA LYS A 32 -47.21 38.67 7.70
C LYS A 32 -46.87 38.22 6.27
N ILE A 33 -47.31 38.99 5.28
CA ILE A 33 -46.92 38.80 3.88
C ILE A 33 -45.39 38.87 3.79
N LYS A 34 -44.73 37.72 3.56
CA LYS A 34 -43.28 37.68 3.33
C LYS A 34 -42.97 38.54 2.11
N THR A 35 -42.19 39.59 2.30
CA THR A 35 -41.85 40.52 1.21
C THR A 35 -40.98 39.78 0.18
N LYS A 36 -41.13 40.04 -1.13
CA LYS A 36 -40.33 39.36 -2.18
C LYS A 36 -38.82 39.35 -1.90
N GLY A 37 -38.29 40.40 -1.24
CA GLY A 37 -36.90 40.45 -0.78
C GLY A 37 -36.53 39.47 0.34
N GLN A 38 -37.45 39.16 1.27
CA GLN A 38 -37.25 38.14 2.30
C GLN A 38 -37.19 36.73 1.71
N ILE A 39 -38.01 36.46 0.68
CA ILE A 39 -38.00 35.18 -0.07
C ILE A 39 -36.69 35.03 -0.84
N ALA A 40 -36.22 36.09 -1.51
CA ALA A 40 -34.93 36.07 -2.22
C ALA A 40 -33.73 35.82 -1.29
N HIS A 41 -33.75 36.41 -0.09
CA HIS A 41 -32.72 36.19 0.92
C HIS A 41 -32.74 34.75 1.47
N GLN A 42 -33.93 34.20 1.76
CA GLN A 42 -34.09 32.81 2.19
C GLN A 42 -33.63 31.82 1.12
N ASN A 43 -33.92 32.07 -0.15
CA ASN A 43 -33.46 31.23 -1.26
C ASN A 43 -31.92 31.26 -1.42
N LYS A 44 -31.28 32.40 -1.16
CA LYS A 44 -29.81 32.51 -1.19
C LYS A 44 -29.15 31.70 -0.07
N ILE A 45 -29.72 31.75 1.15
CA ILE A 45 -29.25 30.94 2.28
C ILE A 45 -29.45 29.45 1.98
N LEU A 46 -30.64 29.07 1.51
CA LEU A 46 -30.97 27.68 1.22
C LEU A 46 -30.09 27.11 0.10
N ARG A 47 -29.83 27.90 -0.96
CA ARG A 47 -28.90 27.52 -2.02
C ARG A 47 -27.48 27.28 -1.49
N ASN A 48 -26.96 28.20 -0.69
CA ASN A 48 -25.63 28.05 -0.11
C ASN A 48 -25.55 26.86 0.86
N PHE A 49 -26.62 26.56 1.58
CA PHE A 49 -26.72 25.38 2.44
C PHE A 49 -26.66 24.08 1.64
N PHE A 50 -27.42 23.97 0.54
CA PHE A 50 -27.35 22.80 -0.33
C PHE A 50 -26.00 22.66 -1.04
N ILE A 51 -25.37 23.76 -1.45
CA ILE A 51 -24.00 23.74 -1.99
C ILE A 51 -23.03 23.23 -0.92
N GLY A 52 -23.15 23.71 0.32
CA GLY A 52 -22.33 23.27 1.44
C GLY A 52 -22.47 21.77 1.71
N ILE A 53 -23.70 21.25 1.72
CA ILE A 53 -23.96 19.80 1.84
C ILE A 53 -23.35 19.04 0.67
N GLY A 54 -23.51 19.54 -0.56
CA GLY A 54 -22.95 18.88 -1.75
C GLY A 54 -21.42 18.76 -1.67
N VAL A 55 -20.73 19.82 -1.25
CA VAL A 55 -19.27 19.80 -1.05
C VAL A 55 -18.90 18.84 0.08
N PHE A 56 -19.64 18.84 1.19
CA PHE A 56 -19.38 17.95 2.32
C PHE A 56 -19.54 16.47 1.95
N VAL A 57 -20.58 16.13 1.19
CA VAL A 57 -20.81 14.78 0.67
C VAL A 57 -19.70 14.37 -0.30
N LEU A 58 -19.24 15.28 -1.17
CA LEU A 58 -18.11 15.02 -2.07
C LEU A 58 -16.81 14.76 -1.31
N LEU A 59 -16.54 15.50 -0.23
CA LEU A 59 -15.37 15.25 0.62
C LEU A 59 -15.43 13.90 1.31
N ILE A 60 -16.60 13.52 1.84
CA ILE A 60 -16.80 12.19 2.44
C ILE A 60 -16.62 11.09 1.39
N LEU A 61 -17.21 11.25 0.20
CA LEU A 61 -17.02 10.30 -0.90
C LEU A 61 -15.55 10.20 -1.32
N GLY A 62 -14.84 11.33 -1.44
CA GLY A 62 -13.41 11.33 -1.76
C GLY A 62 -12.57 10.61 -0.70
N PHE A 63 -12.89 10.79 0.59
CA PHE A 63 -12.23 10.11 1.69
C PHE A 63 -12.55 8.60 1.74
N LEU A 64 -13.81 8.21 1.49
CA LEU A 64 -14.21 6.80 1.50
C LEU A 64 -13.73 6.04 0.26
N LEU A 65 -13.55 6.72 -0.87
CA LEU A 65 -13.07 6.14 -2.12
C LEU A 65 -11.54 6.18 -2.25
N SER A 66 -10.82 6.91 -1.39
CA SER A 66 -9.36 6.99 -1.47
C SER A 66 -8.66 5.62 -1.38
N PRO A 67 -9.06 4.66 -0.53
CA PRO A 67 -8.37 3.37 -0.46
C PRO A 67 -8.49 2.55 -1.75
N LEU A 68 -9.57 2.76 -2.52
CA LEU A 68 -9.78 2.07 -3.80
C LEU A 68 -8.90 2.63 -4.92
N ILE A 69 -8.42 3.87 -4.78
CA ILE A 69 -7.58 4.55 -5.79
C ILE A 69 -6.10 4.33 -5.48
N PHE A 70 -5.75 4.10 -4.21
CA PHE A 70 -4.40 3.85 -3.74
C PHE A 70 -4.08 2.36 -3.59
N ASN A 71 -4.74 1.46 -4.33
CA ASN A 71 -4.19 0.13 -4.55
C ASN A 71 -2.86 0.29 -5.30
N SER A 72 -1.77 0.26 -4.56
CA SER A 72 -0.39 0.39 -5.04
C SER A 72 0.08 -0.91 -5.69
N ASN A 73 -0.79 -1.53 -6.48
CA ASN A 73 -0.46 -2.75 -7.20
C ASN A 73 0.34 -2.39 -8.45
N PHE A 74 1.40 -3.13 -8.73
CA PHE A 74 2.18 -2.94 -9.95
C PHE A 74 2.68 -4.27 -10.50
N ASN A 75 2.98 -4.30 -11.80
CA ASN A 75 3.54 -5.48 -12.45
C ASN A 75 5.05 -5.32 -12.61
N TYR A 76 5.80 -6.34 -12.24
CA TYR A 76 7.24 -6.40 -12.39
C TYR A 76 7.76 -7.85 -12.40
N ALA A 77 8.73 -8.15 -13.25
CA ALA A 77 9.26 -9.52 -13.44
C ALA A 77 8.17 -10.59 -13.70
N GLY A 78 7.13 -10.21 -14.46
CA GLY A 78 6.00 -11.10 -14.78
C GLY A 78 5.03 -11.36 -13.61
N LEU A 79 5.20 -10.67 -12.48
CA LEU A 79 4.40 -10.85 -11.28
C LEU A 79 3.62 -9.57 -10.93
N GLU A 80 2.45 -9.73 -10.33
CA GLU A 80 1.69 -8.65 -9.71
C GLU A 80 2.16 -8.48 -8.27
N TRP A 81 2.52 -7.26 -7.90
CA TRP A 81 3.04 -6.88 -6.59
C TRP A 81 2.03 -6.00 -5.88
N ASP A 82 1.75 -6.33 -4.62
CA ASP A 82 0.98 -5.52 -3.69
C ASP A 82 1.95 -4.79 -2.73
N VAL A 83 1.70 -3.51 -2.45
CA VAL A 83 2.45 -2.78 -1.43
C VAL A 83 1.65 -2.79 -0.13
N ILE A 84 2.26 -3.34 0.93
CA ILE A 84 1.66 -3.54 2.24
C ILE A 84 2.41 -2.66 3.25
N ASP A 85 1.77 -1.59 3.70
CA ASP A 85 2.30 -0.72 4.76
C ASP A 85 1.79 -1.16 6.13
N THR A 86 2.69 -1.57 7.03
CA THR A 86 2.34 -1.90 8.41
C THR A 86 2.40 -0.65 9.28
N GLU A 87 1.27 0.07 9.39
CA GLU A 87 1.05 1.23 10.28
C GLU A 87 2.18 2.30 10.28
N GLY A 88 2.93 2.42 9.18
CA GLY A 88 4.02 3.38 9.00
C GLY A 88 5.38 2.96 9.57
N GLU A 89 5.54 1.72 10.02
CA GLU A 89 6.83 1.21 10.52
C GLU A 89 7.66 0.55 9.43
N ILE A 90 7.04 -0.30 8.60
CA ILE A 90 7.70 -1.08 7.55
C ILE A 90 6.76 -1.20 6.34
N THR A 91 7.32 -1.00 5.16
CA THR A 91 6.66 -1.28 3.88
C THR A 91 7.16 -2.63 3.37
N PHE A 92 6.23 -3.50 2.99
CA PHE A 92 6.54 -4.74 2.30
C PHE A 92 5.98 -4.73 0.88
N TYR A 93 6.73 -5.30 -0.04
CA TYR A 93 6.33 -5.56 -1.41
C TYR A 93 6.05 -7.05 -1.50
N HIS A 94 4.77 -7.39 -1.56
CA HIS A 94 4.29 -8.76 -1.57
C HIS A 94 3.97 -9.19 -2.99
N SER A 95 4.33 -10.42 -3.33
CA SER A 95 3.85 -11.08 -4.53
C SER A 95 3.70 -12.58 -4.28
N SER A 96 3.12 -13.28 -5.25
CA SER A 96 3.03 -14.73 -5.24
C SER A 96 3.32 -15.30 -6.62
N PHE A 97 3.99 -16.45 -6.64
CA PHE A 97 4.32 -17.13 -7.89
C PHE A 97 4.23 -18.65 -7.72
N LEU A 98 4.02 -19.35 -8.83
CA LEU A 98 3.97 -20.81 -8.86
C LEU A 98 5.40 -21.37 -8.94
N SER A 99 5.88 -22.00 -7.88
CA SER A 99 7.17 -22.72 -7.89
C SER A 99 7.05 -24.07 -8.60
N THR A 100 5.90 -24.71 -8.42
CA THR A 100 5.53 -25.98 -9.07
C THR A 100 4.06 -25.89 -9.51
N PRO A 101 3.55 -26.82 -10.35
CA PRO A 101 2.16 -26.79 -10.78
C PRO A 101 1.12 -26.81 -9.65
N THR A 102 1.52 -27.18 -8.43
CA THR A 102 0.64 -27.29 -7.27
C THR A 102 1.00 -26.37 -6.11
N ASN A 103 2.18 -25.76 -6.12
CA ASN A 103 2.67 -24.96 -5.00
C ASN A 103 2.84 -23.49 -5.40
N THR A 104 2.15 -22.62 -4.68
CA THR A 104 2.34 -21.17 -4.75
C THR A 104 3.22 -20.74 -3.59
N HIS A 105 4.27 -19.97 -3.87
CA HIS A 105 5.07 -19.32 -2.84
C HIS A 105 4.73 -17.84 -2.78
N ASN A 106 4.69 -17.33 -1.56
CA ASN A 106 4.61 -15.90 -1.31
C ASN A 106 6.01 -15.36 -1.14
N ILE A 107 6.25 -14.17 -1.66
CA ILE A 107 7.48 -13.42 -1.47
C ILE A 107 7.16 -12.08 -0.86
N TYR A 108 7.96 -11.68 0.13
CA TYR A 108 7.88 -10.38 0.79
C TYR A 108 9.24 -9.74 0.73
N LEU A 109 9.37 -8.65 -0.04
CA LEU A 109 10.58 -7.83 -0.08
C LEU A 109 10.36 -6.58 0.77
N ARG A 110 11.42 -6.08 1.40
CA ARG A 110 11.40 -4.81 2.14
C ARG A 110 11.62 -3.62 1.21
N HIS A 111 12.27 -3.84 0.07
CA HIS A 111 12.52 -2.81 -0.93
C HIS A 111 11.71 -3.03 -2.19
N ASP A 112 11.41 -1.92 -2.88
CA ASP A 112 10.74 -1.96 -4.17
C ASP A 112 11.62 -2.72 -5.18
N PRO A 113 11.15 -3.84 -5.76
CA PRO A 113 11.94 -4.65 -6.67
C PRO A 113 12.38 -3.88 -7.95
N ARG A 114 11.70 -2.77 -8.28
CA ARG A 114 12.06 -1.89 -9.41
C ARG A 114 13.20 -0.95 -9.06
N GLU A 115 13.29 -0.50 -7.81
CA GLU A 115 14.33 0.43 -7.37
C GLU A 115 15.60 -0.33 -7.01
N ILE A 116 15.47 -1.46 -6.30
CA ILE A 116 16.63 -2.28 -5.92
C ILE A 116 17.43 -2.76 -7.14
N GLN A 117 16.75 -3.03 -8.26
CA GLN A 117 17.39 -3.39 -9.53
C GLN A 117 18.30 -2.28 -10.06
N LYS A 118 17.93 -1.01 -9.85
CA LYS A 118 18.67 0.16 -10.32
C LYS A 118 19.80 0.55 -9.35
N GLU A 119 19.53 0.43 -8.06
CA GLU A 119 20.40 0.93 -6.99
C GLU A 119 21.53 -0.05 -6.68
N ILE A 120 21.24 -1.36 -6.65
CA ILE A 120 22.21 -2.39 -6.28
C ILE A 120 22.73 -3.10 -7.53
N PRO A 121 24.00 -2.89 -7.91
CA PRO A 121 24.59 -3.56 -9.07
C PRO A 121 24.57 -5.08 -8.92
N PHE A 122 24.24 -5.76 -10.02
CA PHE A 122 24.39 -7.19 -10.17
C PHE A 122 25.25 -7.47 -11.39
N GLU A 123 26.41 -8.07 -11.20
CA GLU A 123 27.37 -8.36 -12.26
C GLU A 123 27.48 -9.88 -12.44
N GLY A 124 26.78 -10.42 -13.44
CA GLY A 124 26.83 -11.85 -13.75
C GLY A 124 25.47 -12.39 -14.19
N ASN A 125 25.33 -13.71 -14.11
CA ASN A 125 24.10 -14.45 -14.42
C ASN A 125 23.71 -15.36 -13.25
N ILE A 126 22.42 -15.45 -12.97
CA ILE A 126 21.94 -16.44 -11.99
C ILE A 126 21.93 -17.84 -12.59
N LEU A 127 22.62 -18.76 -11.94
CA LEU A 127 22.62 -20.18 -12.23
C LEU A 127 22.50 -20.91 -10.90
N LEU A 128 21.29 -21.37 -10.59
CA LEU A 128 21.02 -22.10 -9.37
C LEU A 128 21.23 -23.60 -9.59
N LYS A 129 21.82 -24.25 -8.59
CA LYS A 129 21.97 -25.70 -8.49
C LYS A 129 21.06 -26.23 -7.39
N ASN A 130 20.87 -27.55 -7.37
CA ASN A 130 19.96 -28.20 -6.43
C ASN A 130 20.38 -28.06 -4.96
N MET A 131 21.63 -27.69 -4.69
CA MET A 131 22.15 -27.44 -3.35
C MET A 131 22.73 -26.03 -3.28
N ALA A 132 22.54 -25.36 -2.15
CA ALA A 132 23.14 -24.07 -1.88
C ALA A 132 23.87 -24.04 -0.53
N PHE A 133 24.95 -23.27 -0.48
CA PHE A 133 25.70 -22.96 0.73
C PHE A 133 25.87 -21.45 0.87
N ILE A 134 25.81 -20.96 2.11
CA ILE A 134 25.98 -19.55 2.43
C ILE A 134 27.11 -19.42 3.45
N GLU A 135 28.13 -18.64 3.11
CA GLU A 135 29.21 -18.25 4.01
C GLU A 135 29.09 -16.76 4.33
N THR A 136 29.14 -16.41 5.62
CA THR A 136 29.22 -15.01 6.05
C THR A 136 30.62 -14.75 6.59
N ASN A 137 31.31 -13.75 6.04
CA ASN A 137 32.61 -13.33 6.54
C ASN A 137 32.50 -12.84 7.98
N SER A 138 33.42 -13.28 8.83
CA SER A 138 33.45 -12.94 10.27
C SER A 138 33.57 -11.45 10.57
N GLU A 139 34.08 -10.64 9.64
CA GLU A 139 34.22 -9.19 9.78
C GLU A 139 32.90 -8.44 9.52
N LEU A 140 31.90 -9.11 8.92
CA LEU A 140 30.59 -8.54 8.67
C LEU A 140 29.72 -8.63 9.93
N HIS A 141 29.75 -7.59 10.75
CA HIS A 141 28.98 -7.51 11.99
C HIS A 141 27.76 -6.61 11.83
N CYS A 142 26.58 -7.21 11.67
CA CYS A 142 25.33 -6.49 11.45
C CYS A 142 24.26 -6.85 12.48
N GLU A 143 24.59 -6.75 13.77
CA GLU A 143 23.64 -6.83 14.91
C GLU A 143 22.63 -8.02 14.86
N GLY A 144 22.98 -9.15 14.23
CA GLY A 144 22.11 -10.32 14.06
C GLY A 144 21.22 -10.32 12.80
N TYR A 145 21.26 -9.27 11.97
CA TYR A 145 20.56 -9.21 10.68
C TYR A 145 21.06 -10.26 9.69
N ASP A 146 22.30 -10.74 9.85
CA ASP A 146 22.89 -11.83 9.07
C ASP A 146 22.09 -13.14 9.20
N GLN A 147 21.62 -13.47 10.42
CA GLN A 147 20.83 -14.66 10.67
C GLN A 147 19.40 -14.52 10.12
N ILE A 148 18.72 -13.42 10.44
CA ILE A 148 17.34 -13.18 10.02
C ILE A 148 17.21 -13.14 8.50
N SER A 149 18.15 -12.48 7.83
CA SER A 149 18.14 -12.35 6.38
C SER A 149 18.46 -13.68 5.65
N THR A 150 18.92 -14.72 6.34
CA THR A 150 19.17 -16.04 5.73
C THR A 150 17.86 -16.78 5.44
N VAL A 151 16.84 -16.58 6.29
CA VAL A 151 15.51 -17.16 6.09
C VAL A 151 14.90 -16.73 4.75
N LEU A 152 15.06 -15.46 4.37
CA LEU A 152 14.56 -14.95 3.08
C LEU A 152 15.16 -15.70 1.88
N LEU A 153 16.47 -16.01 1.92
CA LEU A 153 17.10 -16.79 0.85
C LEU A 153 16.68 -18.26 0.90
N GLU A 154 16.50 -18.83 2.09
CA GLU A 154 16.05 -20.21 2.27
C GLU A 154 14.68 -20.45 1.63
N GLU A 155 13.70 -19.57 1.90
CA GLU A 155 12.35 -19.64 1.32
C GLU A 155 12.39 -19.55 -0.21
N MET A 156 13.22 -18.66 -0.75
CA MET A 156 13.36 -18.48 -2.20
C MET A 156 14.09 -19.64 -2.87
N PHE A 157 15.11 -20.21 -2.22
CA PHE A 157 15.78 -21.40 -2.73
C PHE A 157 14.85 -22.59 -2.76
N GLU A 158 14.05 -22.81 -1.70
CA GLU A 158 13.05 -23.87 -1.69
C GLU A 158 12.05 -23.69 -2.85
N ALA A 159 11.59 -22.45 -3.08
CA ALA A 159 10.72 -22.13 -4.20
C ALA A 159 11.37 -22.39 -5.59
N TRP A 160 12.69 -22.34 -5.69
CA TRP A 160 13.43 -22.68 -6.91
C TRP A 160 13.92 -24.13 -6.96
N GLY A 161 13.50 -24.99 -6.02
CA GLY A 161 13.93 -26.39 -5.94
C GLY A 161 15.40 -26.56 -5.52
N THR A 162 15.98 -25.53 -4.92
CA THR A 162 17.34 -25.52 -4.36
C THR A 162 17.26 -25.76 -2.86
N LYS A 163 17.99 -26.74 -2.35
CA LYS A 163 18.06 -27.01 -0.90
C LYS A 163 19.21 -26.23 -0.30
N LEU A 164 18.93 -25.34 0.67
CA LEU A 164 19.97 -24.76 1.50
C LEU A 164 20.53 -25.84 2.44
N VAL A 165 21.80 -26.20 2.28
CA VAL A 165 22.44 -27.31 3.03
C VAL A 165 23.11 -26.80 4.30
N GLY A 166 23.63 -25.58 4.29
CA GLY A 166 24.20 -24.93 5.47
C GLY A 166 25.35 -23.98 5.15
N VAL A 167 26.19 -23.76 6.15
CA VAL A 167 27.43 -22.98 6.05
C VAL A 167 28.56 -23.94 5.68
N SER A 168 29.18 -23.73 4.51
CA SER A 168 30.32 -24.52 4.03
C SER A 168 31.63 -23.77 4.28
N ASP A 169 32.67 -24.50 4.68
CA ASP A 169 34.07 -24.09 4.66
C ASP A 169 34.74 -24.38 3.31
N GLY A 170 34.11 -25.19 2.46
CA GLY A 170 34.40 -25.29 1.04
C GLY A 170 33.92 -24.03 0.33
N GLY A 171 34.86 -23.24 -0.19
CA GLY A 171 34.58 -22.03 -0.95
C GLY A 171 33.94 -22.32 -2.31
N CYS A 172 33.93 -21.33 -3.20
CA CYS A 172 33.44 -21.51 -4.57
C CYS A 172 34.20 -22.64 -5.30
N GLU A 173 33.49 -23.69 -5.68
CA GLU A 173 34.03 -24.78 -6.50
C GLU A 173 34.01 -24.44 -7.99
N THR A 174 35.06 -24.83 -8.70
CA THR A 174 35.29 -24.43 -10.09
C THR A 174 34.36 -25.10 -11.10
N ASP A 175 33.72 -26.21 -10.74
CA ASP A 175 32.77 -26.95 -11.57
C ASP A 175 31.30 -26.57 -11.32
N GLY A 176 31.03 -25.81 -10.25
CA GLY A 176 29.69 -25.34 -9.90
C GLY A 176 28.73 -26.49 -9.58
N GLU A 177 29.14 -27.50 -8.81
CA GLU A 177 28.25 -28.58 -8.36
C GLU A 177 27.11 -28.07 -7.46
N TYR A 178 27.33 -26.96 -6.75
CA TYR A 178 26.34 -26.28 -5.90
C TYR A 178 26.35 -24.77 -6.12
N THR A 179 25.29 -24.11 -5.66
CA THR A 179 25.24 -22.66 -5.53
C THR A 179 26.02 -22.24 -4.29
N PHE A 180 26.98 -21.34 -4.42
CA PHE A 180 27.73 -20.80 -3.30
C PHE A 180 27.50 -19.30 -3.19
N ILE A 181 27.15 -18.82 -2.00
CA ILE A 181 27.00 -17.38 -1.71
C ILE A 181 27.93 -17.01 -0.58
N LYS A 182 28.78 -16.00 -0.78
CA LYS A 182 29.63 -15.43 0.25
C LYS A 182 29.26 -13.99 0.54
N LEU A 183 28.92 -13.68 1.79
CA LEU A 183 28.70 -12.31 2.25
C LEU A 183 30.00 -11.73 2.77
N ILE A 184 30.43 -10.60 2.23
CA ILE A 184 31.67 -9.92 2.62
C ILE A 184 31.42 -8.41 2.79
N PRO A 185 32.18 -7.72 3.66
CA PRO A 185 32.14 -6.27 3.71
C PRO A 185 32.64 -5.66 2.38
N GLY A 186 32.03 -4.56 1.96
CA GLY A 186 32.44 -3.84 0.75
C GLY A 186 32.22 -2.33 0.88
N GLU A 187 32.91 -1.55 0.04
CA GLU A 187 32.72 -0.09 -0.01
C GLU A 187 31.34 0.33 -0.54
N THR A 188 30.72 -0.54 -1.34
CA THR A 188 29.40 -0.37 -1.94
C THR A 188 28.65 -1.69 -1.91
N THR A 189 27.33 -1.64 -1.71
CA THR A 189 26.50 -2.84 -1.75
C THR A 189 26.29 -3.30 -3.19
N LYS A 190 26.64 -4.56 -3.49
CA LYS A 190 26.52 -5.15 -4.83
C LYS A 190 26.58 -6.68 -4.79
N VAL A 191 26.15 -7.31 -5.86
CA VAL A 191 26.21 -8.77 -6.06
C VAL A 191 27.06 -9.10 -7.29
N LEU A 192 28.05 -9.96 -7.13
CA LEU A 192 28.97 -10.37 -8.19
C LEU A 192 28.93 -11.89 -8.39
N GLU A 193 28.84 -12.35 -9.64
CA GLU A 193 29.16 -13.73 -9.99
C GLU A 193 30.68 -13.88 -10.12
N ILE A 194 31.29 -14.65 -9.22
CA ILE A 194 32.74 -14.87 -9.18
C ILE A 194 33.18 -16.20 -9.83
N GLY A 195 32.21 -17.04 -10.16
CA GLY A 195 32.41 -18.35 -10.76
C GLY A 195 31.07 -19.01 -11.08
N PRO A 196 31.07 -20.19 -11.75
CA PRO A 196 29.84 -20.88 -12.10
C PRO A 196 29.00 -21.18 -10.85
N SER A 197 27.81 -20.58 -10.76
CA SER A 197 26.93 -20.71 -9.58
C SER A 197 27.52 -20.17 -8.27
N CYS A 198 28.54 -19.31 -8.33
CA CYS A 198 29.17 -18.71 -7.16
C CYS A 198 29.00 -17.21 -7.14
N TYR A 199 28.57 -16.68 -5.98
CA TYR A 199 28.25 -15.28 -5.83
C TYR A 199 28.90 -14.67 -4.60
N GLU A 200 29.37 -13.44 -4.74
CA GLU A 200 29.79 -12.59 -3.62
C GLU A 200 28.80 -11.45 -3.43
N PHE A 201 28.30 -11.32 -2.21
CA PHE A 201 27.46 -10.21 -1.78
C PHE A 201 28.36 -9.27 -1.00
N HIS A 202 28.74 -8.18 -1.66
CA HIS A 202 29.48 -7.09 -1.04
C HIS A 202 28.46 -6.24 -0.30
N VAL A 203 28.62 -6.08 1.01
CA VAL A 203 27.66 -5.39 1.87
C VAL A 203 28.33 -4.14 2.44
N ASN A 204 27.74 -2.98 2.16
CA ASN A 204 28.09 -1.71 2.79
C ASN A 204 27.03 -1.36 3.85
N ASN A 205 27.43 -0.73 4.96
CA ASN A 205 26.51 -0.24 6.00
C ASN A 205 25.40 -1.22 6.46
N CYS A 206 25.70 -2.53 6.47
CA CYS A 206 24.73 -3.57 6.83
C CYS A 206 23.47 -3.67 5.96
N GLU A 207 23.56 -3.24 4.71
CA GLU A 207 22.55 -3.39 3.66
C GLU A 207 22.46 -4.87 3.16
N ILE A 208 22.34 -5.82 4.09
CA ILE A 208 22.31 -7.26 3.79
C ILE A 208 21.01 -7.63 3.06
N PHE A 209 19.90 -7.00 3.43
CA PHE A 209 18.61 -7.28 2.79
C PHE A 209 18.64 -6.83 1.34
N GLU A 210 19.24 -5.69 1.05
CA GLU A 210 19.35 -5.08 -0.26
C GLU A 210 20.16 -5.98 -1.20
N ALA A 211 21.30 -6.51 -0.75
CA ALA A 211 22.07 -7.47 -1.54
C ALA A 211 21.29 -8.76 -1.82
N LYS A 212 20.59 -9.30 -0.81
CA LYS A 212 19.83 -10.56 -0.95
C LYS A 212 18.58 -10.41 -1.79
N GLU A 213 17.81 -9.35 -1.57
CA GLU A 213 16.62 -9.02 -2.34
C GLU A 213 17.00 -8.71 -3.79
N ARG A 214 18.15 -8.05 -4.05
CA ARG A 214 18.68 -7.88 -5.40
C ARG A 214 18.94 -9.21 -6.11
N PHE A 215 19.55 -10.17 -5.42
CA PHE A 215 19.78 -11.52 -5.95
C PHE A 215 18.44 -12.22 -6.23
N ILE A 216 17.48 -12.10 -5.32
CA ILE A 216 16.14 -12.68 -5.48
C ILE A 216 15.43 -12.11 -6.70
N VAL A 217 15.42 -10.78 -6.85
CA VAL A 217 14.82 -10.07 -7.98
C VAL A 217 15.42 -10.54 -9.30
N GLU A 218 16.74 -10.75 -9.36
CA GLU A 218 17.38 -11.27 -10.57
C GLU A 218 16.92 -12.71 -10.88
N GLY A 219 16.69 -13.52 -9.84
CA GLY A 219 16.23 -14.90 -10.01
C GLY A 219 14.82 -14.93 -10.57
N LEU A 220 13.92 -14.07 -10.04
CA LEU A 220 12.56 -13.92 -10.54
C LEU A 220 12.53 -13.46 -12.00
N LEU A 221 13.38 -12.50 -12.38
CA LEU A 221 13.52 -12.05 -13.76
C LEU A 221 13.96 -13.17 -14.70
N LYS A 222 14.76 -14.12 -14.21
CA LYS A 222 15.22 -15.26 -15.01
C LYS A 222 14.21 -16.38 -15.13
N THR A 223 13.39 -16.63 -14.10
CA THR A 223 12.42 -17.74 -14.09
C THR A 223 11.09 -17.38 -14.75
N ASN A 224 10.73 -16.10 -14.81
CA ASN A 224 9.42 -15.64 -15.28
C ASN A 224 9.42 -14.98 -16.67
N ASN A 225 10.58 -14.86 -17.32
CA ASN A 225 10.72 -14.43 -18.72
C ASN A 225 10.89 -15.63 -19.65
#